data_AF-A0A944Y7F5-F1
#
_entry.id   AF-A0A944Y7F5-F1
#
_cell.length_a   1.000
_cell.length_b   1.000
_cell.length_c   1.000
_cell.angle_alpha   90.00
_cell.angle_beta   90.00
_cell.angle_gamma   90.00
#
_symmetry.space_group_name_H-M   'P 1'
#
loop_
_entity.id
_entity.type
_entity.pdbx_description
1 polymer ?
#
loop_
_entity_poly.entity_id
_entity_poly.type
_entity_poly.pdbx_seq_one_letter_code
_entity_poly.pdbx_strand_id
1 'polypeptide(L)'
;MNLVIVESPAKAKTIEKYLGKNYEVLASFGHIRDLPSKNGSVDPDNEFKMSWSIDTQSKKRVKDIETSLKKADKLILATDPDREGEAISWHLLDVLSGKKDLLKGKTIERVVFNAITKKSVTEAIAKPRQLDMELVEAYLARRALDYLVGFTLSPVLWRKLPGARSAGRVQSVALRLVCERETEIEKFDSREYWSINAMIENSQGSDFPARLVYLDGEKLEKFSLINAEQASKAKNTLVSSKLNVISIDSKPVARNPQAPFMTSTLQQEASRKLGFSATQTMRTAQMLYEGVDIGGETTGLITYMRTDGISMIGEAISDCRAAIEANFGEKYLPGQHRVYKTKAKNAQEAHEAIRPTSFSRTPQSLSLSGDMKKLYELIWKRAMASQMSAAKLERTTIEMGDQKKSVRLRSTGQVIKFDGFLRLYEETKPLSTEESESQSNTLLPQLTVNDLIKASDVKAEQHFTQPPPRYSEASLVKKMEELGIGRPSTYASILKVLQDRGYVSLDKRRFTPVDKGRLLAAFLENFFGKYVQYDYTAKLEENLDKVSAGNLNWKTFLKEFWSEFSSSVDETK
;
A
#
# COMPACT_ATOMS: atom_id res chain seq x y z
N MET A 1 -19.08 18.95 33.29
CA MET A 1 -17.80 18.94 32.51
C MET A 1 -17.72 17.60 31.78
N ASN A 2 -17.28 17.56 30.53
CA ASN A 2 -17.18 16.30 29.76
C ASN A 2 -15.71 15.91 29.56
N LEU A 3 -15.38 14.64 29.79
CA LEU A 3 -14.03 14.11 29.57
C LEU A 3 -13.97 13.38 28.23
N VAL A 4 -13.05 13.79 27.36
CA VAL A 4 -12.77 13.15 26.08
C VAL A 4 -11.41 12.47 26.14
N ILE A 5 -11.33 11.21 25.73
CA ILE A 5 -10.07 10.46 25.67
C ILE A 5 -9.71 10.12 24.23
N VAL A 6 -8.46 10.40 23.86
CA VAL A 6 -7.86 10.14 22.54
C VAL A 6 -6.52 9.45 22.70
N GLU A 7 -5.91 8.95 21.61
CA GLU A 7 -4.66 8.19 21.70
C GLU A 7 -3.42 9.06 21.86
N SER A 8 -3.39 10.25 21.25
CA SER A 8 -2.16 11.04 21.15
C SER A 8 -2.31 12.46 21.70
N PRO A 9 -1.23 13.04 22.26
CA PRO A 9 -1.25 14.42 22.76
C PRO A 9 -1.56 15.46 21.68
N ALA A 10 -1.09 15.24 20.44
CA ALA A 10 -1.35 16.14 19.32
C ALA A 10 -2.85 16.18 19.02
N LYS A 11 -3.49 15.01 18.92
CA LYS A 11 -4.94 14.88 18.73
C LYS A 11 -5.72 15.52 19.88
N ALA A 12 -5.26 15.36 21.13
CA ALA A 12 -5.90 15.95 22.30
C ALA A 12 -5.92 17.48 22.21
N LYS A 13 -4.77 18.10 21.92
CA LYS A 13 -4.64 19.55 21.76
C LYS A 13 -5.52 20.09 20.63
N THR A 14 -5.60 19.38 19.51
CA THR A 14 -6.41 19.79 18.35
C THR A 14 -7.91 19.73 18.68
N ILE A 15 -8.37 18.64 19.29
CA ILE A 15 -9.80 18.43 19.61
C ILE A 15 -10.26 19.36 20.74
N GLU A 16 -9.44 19.60 21.74
CA GLU A 16 -9.76 20.51 22.85
C GLU A 16 -10.06 21.94 22.35
N LYS A 17 -9.26 22.44 21.38
CA LYS A 17 -9.51 23.73 20.72
C LYS A 17 -10.87 23.78 20.02
N TYR A 18 -11.33 22.68 19.44
CA TYR A 18 -12.60 22.63 18.72
C TYR A 18 -13.82 22.54 19.63
N LEU A 19 -13.70 21.83 20.75
CA LEU A 19 -14.81 21.59 21.68
C LEU A 19 -14.97 22.69 22.74
N GLY A 20 -13.88 23.40 23.06
CA GLY A 20 -13.90 24.52 24.01
C GLY A 20 -14.05 24.11 25.47
N LYS A 21 -14.31 25.09 26.34
CA LYS A 21 -14.14 25.00 27.80
C LYS A 21 -15.01 23.97 28.54
N ASN A 22 -16.06 23.44 27.89
CA ASN A 22 -16.94 22.44 28.49
C ASN A 22 -16.35 21.02 28.46
N TYR A 23 -15.25 20.84 27.74
CA TYR A 23 -14.57 19.56 27.52
C TYR A 23 -13.13 19.64 28.04
N GLU A 24 -12.71 18.59 28.75
CA GLU A 24 -11.31 18.30 29.05
C GLU A 24 -10.89 17.14 28.14
N VAL A 25 -9.76 17.27 27.43
CA VAL A 25 -9.30 16.23 26.50
C VAL A 25 -7.97 15.66 26.95
N LEU A 26 -7.93 14.36 27.27
CA LEU A 26 -6.72 13.66 27.70
C LEU A 26 -6.27 12.62 26.69
N ALA A 27 -4.96 12.37 26.64
CA ALA A 27 -4.36 11.36 25.78
C ALA A 27 -4.02 10.07 26.57
N SER A 28 -4.38 8.91 26.04
CA SER A 28 -4.03 7.59 26.59
C SER A 28 -2.59 7.16 26.25
N PHE A 29 -1.98 7.76 25.23
CA PHE A 29 -0.69 7.35 24.64
C PHE A 29 -0.75 5.97 23.96
N GLY A 30 -1.89 5.66 23.33
CA GLY A 30 -2.16 4.38 22.70
C GLY A 30 -2.76 3.37 23.68
N HIS A 31 -2.35 2.10 23.56
CA HIS A 31 -2.77 1.03 24.47
C HIS A 31 -2.29 1.31 25.90
N ILE A 32 -3.19 1.13 26.87
CA ILE A 32 -2.88 1.34 28.30
C ILE A 32 -2.47 0.04 29.02
N ARG A 33 -2.70 -1.10 28.39
CA ARG A 33 -2.43 -2.43 28.90
C ARG A 33 -2.15 -3.39 27.76
N ASP A 34 -1.46 -4.47 28.07
CA ASP A 34 -1.17 -5.54 27.12
C ASP A 34 -1.09 -6.90 27.84
N LEU A 35 -0.98 -7.97 27.06
CA LEU A 35 -0.68 -9.32 27.56
C LEU A 35 0.70 -9.32 28.23
N PRO A 36 0.80 -9.80 29.48
CA PRO A 36 2.10 -10.02 30.13
C PRO A 36 2.99 -10.91 29.27
N SER A 37 4.29 -10.58 29.18
CA SER A 37 5.29 -11.37 28.45
C SER A 37 5.72 -12.62 29.23
N LYS A 38 4.77 -13.48 29.60
CA LYS A 38 4.97 -14.76 30.29
C LYS A 38 4.02 -15.80 29.72
N ASN A 39 4.31 -17.08 29.96
CA ASN A 39 3.42 -18.19 29.58
C ASN A 39 2.07 -18.11 30.31
N GLY A 40 1.00 -18.50 29.62
CA GLY A 40 -0.36 -18.55 30.17
C GLY A 40 -1.10 -17.21 30.20
N SER A 41 -0.62 -16.19 29.46
CA SER A 41 -1.37 -14.92 29.34
C SER A 41 -2.62 -15.05 28.47
N VAL A 42 -2.68 -16.09 27.64
CA VAL A 42 -3.89 -16.54 26.93
C VAL A 42 -4.09 -18.00 27.34
N ASP A 43 -5.27 -18.34 27.83
CA ASP A 43 -5.63 -19.67 28.33
C ASP A 43 -6.60 -20.38 27.37
N PRO A 44 -6.10 -21.25 26.47
CA PRO A 44 -6.95 -21.95 25.49
C PRO A 44 -7.95 -22.92 26.12
N ASP A 45 -7.66 -23.44 27.31
CA ASP A 45 -8.51 -24.42 27.99
C ASP A 45 -9.70 -23.76 28.69
N ASN A 46 -9.60 -22.45 28.95
CA ASN A 46 -10.64 -21.63 29.58
C ASN A 46 -11.14 -20.54 28.64
N GLU A 47 -11.67 -20.94 27.48
CA GLU A 47 -12.28 -20.07 26.48
C GLU A 47 -11.39 -18.88 26.03
N PHE A 48 -10.08 -19.09 25.91
CA PHE A 48 -9.10 -18.06 25.53
C PHE A 48 -9.05 -16.87 26.48
N LYS A 49 -9.36 -17.08 27.77
CA LYS A 49 -9.29 -16.03 28.78
C LYS A 49 -7.92 -15.36 28.76
N MET A 50 -7.91 -14.03 28.67
CA MET A 50 -6.69 -13.23 28.59
C MET A 50 -6.39 -12.54 29.92
N SER A 51 -5.12 -12.60 30.31
CA SER A 51 -4.59 -11.81 31.41
C SER A 51 -4.05 -10.48 30.88
N TRP A 52 -4.44 -9.37 31.50
CA TRP A 52 -4.00 -8.03 31.12
C TRP A 52 -3.16 -7.38 32.21
N SER A 53 -2.09 -6.69 31.83
CA SER A 53 -1.31 -5.84 32.75
C SER A 53 -1.24 -4.43 32.22
N ILE A 54 -1.51 -3.45 33.10
CA ILE A 54 -1.30 -2.04 32.78
C ILE A 54 0.20 -1.79 32.66
N ASP A 55 0.61 -1.19 31.55
CA ASP A 55 2.01 -0.85 31.31
C ASP A 55 2.49 0.17 32.34
N THR A 56 3.73 0.01 32.81
CA THR A 56 4.30 0.89 33.84
C THR A 56 4.24 2.37 33.42
N GLN A 57 4.43 2.66 32.13
CA GLN A 57 4.35 4.01 31.58
C GLN A 57 2.92 4.56 31.55
N SER A 58 1.93 3.68 31.40
CA SER A 58 0.51 4.02 31.30
C SER A 58 -0.16 4.22 32.67
N LYS A 59 0.42 3.68 33.76
CA LYS A 59 -0.13 3.84 35.13
C LYS A 59 -0.40 5.29 35.53
N LYS A 60 0.54 6.20 35.23
CA LYS A 60 0.37 7.63 35.50
C LYS A 60 -0.81 8.20 34.70
N ARG A 61 -0.91 7.85 33.41
CA ARG A 61 -1.96 8.33 32.51
C ARG A 61 -3.34 7.85 32.93
N VAL A 62 -3.46 6.56 33.29
CA VAL A 62 -4.70 6.01 33.84
C VAL A 62 -5.11 6.77 35.10
N LYS A 63 -4.17 7.07 36.00
CA LYS A 63 -4.46 7.87 37.21
C LYS A 63 -4.90 9.32 36.89
N ASP A 64 -4.30 9.95 35.89
CA ASP A 64 -4.70 11.28 35.43
C ASP A 64 -6.15 11.24 34.89
N ILE A 65 -6.48 10.23 34.08
CA ILE A 65 -7.83 9.99 33.55
C ILE A 65 -8.83 9.71 34.68
N GLU A 66 -8.50 8.84 35.63
CA GLU A 66 -9.32 8.56 36.82
C GLU A 66 -9.62 9.85 37.60
N THR A 67 -8.63 10.73 37.73
CA THR A 67 -8.75 11.98 38.49
C THR A 67 -9.67 12.99 37.80
N SER A 68 -9.55 13.14 36.48
CA SER A 68 -10.45 13.98 35.68
C SER A 68 -11.87 13.40 35.64
N LEU A 69 -12.01 12.09 35.45
CA LEU A 69 -13.29 11.41 35.31
C LEU A 69 -14.18 11.55 36.55
N LYS A 70 -13.59 11.63 37.75
CA LYS A 70 -14.35 11.92 38.99
C LYS A 70 -15.13 13.23 38.92
N LYS A 71 -14.62 14.22 38.19
CA LYS A 71 -15.23 15.55 38.02
C LYS A 71 -16.11 15.67 36.77
N ALA A 72 -16.11 14.66 35.90
CA ALA A 72 -16.83 14.69 34.64
C ALA A 72 -18.18 13.97 34.72
N ASP A 73 -19.19 14.47 34.03
CA ASP A 73 -20.53 13.87 33.94
C ASP A 73 -20.61 12.80 32.84
N LYS A 74 -19.73 12.94 31.84
CA LYS A 74 -19.68 12.12 30.64
C LYS A 74 -18.24 11.74 30.31
N LEU A 75 -18.05 10.48 29.91
CA LEU A 75 -16.82 9.94 29.32
C LEU A 75 -17.05 9.71 27.82
N ILE A 76 -16.27 10.37 26.98
CA ILE A 76 -16.30 10.24 25.53
C ILE A 76 -15.00 9.59 25.06
N LEU A 77 -15.12 8.43 24.45
CA LEU A 77 -14.03 7.66 23.87
C LEU A 77 -13.89 8.04 22.40
N ALA A 78 -12.84 8.79 22.05
CA ALA A 78 -12.64 9.40 20.74
C ALA A 78 -11.39 8.84 20.02
N THR A 79 -11.18 7.53 20.16
CA THR A 79 -10.12 6.81 19.46
C THR A 79 -10.36 6.71 17.96
N ASP A 80 -9.33 6.36 17.21
CA ASP A 80 -9.32 6.16 15.77
C ASP A 80 -10.40 5.17 15.33
N PRO A 81 -10.87 5.26 14.07
CA PRO A 81 -12.02 4.51 13.61
C PRO A 81 -11.70 3.06 13.21
N ASP A 82 -10.55 2.51 13.59
CA ASP A 82 -10.16 1.12 13.31
C ASP A 82 -10.35 0.19 14.53
N ARG A 83 -10.21 -1.13 14.33
CA ARG A 83 -10.27 -2.11 15.42
C ARG A 83 -9.26 -1.85 16.56
N GLU A 84 -8.11 -1.25 16.26
CA GLU A 84 -7.09 -0.93 17.28
C GLU A 84 -7.60 0.19 18.17
N GLY A 85 -8.16 1.25 17.58
CA GLY A 85 -8.83 2.33 18.30
C GLY A 85 -10.01 1.82 19.13
N GLU A 86 -10.81 0.89 18.59
CA GLU A 86 -11.91 0.28 19.35
C GLU A 86 -11.40 -0.50 20.58
N ALA A 87 -10.33 -1.28 20.40
CA ALA A 87 -9.70 -2.03 21.49
C ALA A 87 -9.08 -1.13 22.57
N ILE A 88 -8.44 -0.01 22.19
CA ILE A 88 -7.93 0.98 23.16
C ILE A 88 -9.07 1.53 24.01
N SER A 89 -10.19 1.88 23.37
CA SER A 89 -11.38 2.38 24.05
C SER A 89 -12.00 1.33 24.98
N TRP A 90 -12.11 0.08 24.52
CA TRP A 90 -12.55 -1.03 25.35
C TRP A 90 -11.63 -1.30 26.54
N HIS A 91 -10.31 -1.34 26.33
CA HIS A 91 -9.32 -1.53 27.39
C HIS A 91 -9.43 -0.45 28.48
N LEU A 92 -9.59 0.81 28.07
CA LEU A 92 -9.78 1.90 29.00
C LEU A 92 -11.07 1.75 29.79
N LEU A 93 -12.18 1.47 29.11
CA LEU A 93 -13.47 1.27 29.76
C LEU A 93 -13.44 0.13 30.77
N ASP A 94 -12.84 -1.01 30.42
CA ASP A 94 -12.72 -2.18 31.29
C ASP A 94 -11.87 -1.88 32.53
N VAL A 95 -10.73 -1.20 32.37
CA VAL A 95 -9.89 -0.76 33.50
C VAL A 95 -10.63 0.20 34.43
N LEU A 96 -11.38 1.15 33.88
CA LEU A 96 -12.16 2.11 34.66
C LEU A 96 -13.36 1.45 35.35
N SER A 97 -13.98 0.46 34.72
CA SER A 97 -15.09 -0.32 35.28
C SER A 97 -14.66 -1.17 36.48
N GLY A 98 -13.41 -1.64 36.47
CA GLY A 98 -12.80 -2.34 37.62
C GLY A 98 -12.60 -1.45 38.85
N LYS A 99 -12.81 -0.13 38.76
CA LYS A 99 -12.74 0.82 39.88
C LYS A 99 -14.17 1.09 40.36
N LYS A 100 -14.51 0.53 41.54
CA LYS A 100 -15.84 0.70 42.16
C LYS A 100 -16.29 2.17 42.13
N ASP A 101 -17.55 2.37 41.75
CA ASP A 101 -18.26 3.65 41.67
C ASP A 101 -17.72 4.70 40.69
N LEU A 102 -16.60 4.48 40.00
CA LEU A 102 -15.99 5.50 39.14
C LEU A 102 -16.86 5.87 37.93
N LEU A 103 -17.58 4.89 37.36
CA LEU A 103 -18.47 5.08 36.22
C LEU A 103 -19.95 5.25 36.63
N LYS A 104 -20.27 5.16 37.92
CA LYS A 104 -21.65 5.18 38.40
C LYS A 104 -22.30 6.53 38.10
N GLY A 105 -23.44 6.51 37.41
CA GLY A 105 -24.19 7.71 37.03
C GLY A 105 -23.55 8.55 35.91
N LYS A 106 -22.48 8.07 35.27
CA LYS A 106 -21.82 8.75 34.15
C LYS A 106 -22.33 8.24 32.81
N THR A 107 -22.45 9.13 31.83
CA THR A 107 -22.77 8.74 30.45
C THR A 107 -21.49 8.32 29.73
N ILE A 108 -21.53 7.21 28.99
CA ILE A 108 -20.38 6.68 28.24
C ILE A 108 -20.72 6.67 26.75
N GLU A 109 -19.87 7.29 25.95
CA GLU A 109 -20.08 7.48 24.51
C GLU A 109 -18.82 7.13 23.73
N ARG A 110 -18.99 6.57 22.53
CA ARG A 110 -17.93 6.30 21.57
C ARG A 110 -18.13 7.18 20.34
N VAL A 111 -17.10 7.92 19.95
CA VAL A 111 -17.16 8.88 18.83
C VAL A 111 -16.04 8.57 17.85
N VAL A 112 -16.38 8.41 16.57
CA VAL A 112 -15.44 8.15 15.47
C VAL A 112 -15.47 9.28 14.45
N PHE A 113 -14.31 9.60 13.89
CA PHE A 113 -14.18 10.54 12.79
C PHE A 113 -13.04 10.12 11.87
N ASN A 114 -13.20 10.33 10.56
CA ASN A 114 -12.19 10.01 9.55
C ASN A 114 -11.20 11.17 9.30
N ALA A 115 -11.48 12.35 9.86
CA ALA A 115 -10.65 13.54 9.74
C ALA A 115 -10.76 14.40 11.01
N ILE A 116 -9.65 15.03 11.42
CA ILE A 116 -9.61 15.91 12.59
C ILE A 116 -9.78 17.36 12.12
N THR A 117 -11.02 17.71 11.75
CA THR A 117 -11.44 19.08 11.44
C THR A 117 -12.51 19.52 12.45
N LYS A 118 -12.68 20.83 12.65
CA LYS A 118 -13.70 21.36 13.57
C LYS A 118 -15.10 20.80 13.25
N LYS A 119 -15.47 20.78 11.97
CA LYS A 119 -16.75 20.22 11.49
C LYS A 119 -16.88 18.73 11.83
N SER A 120 -15.93 17.92 11.38
CA SER A 120 -15.93 16.46 11.59
C SER A 120 -16.00 16.08 13.07
N VAL A 121 -15.21 16.75 13.91
CA VAL A 121 -15.18 16.50 15.36
C VAL A 121 -16.50 16.89 16.04
N THR A 122 -17.05 18.08 15.72
CA THR A 122 -18.30 18.55 16.35
C THR A 122 -19.51 17.73 15.91
N GLU A 123 -19.59 17.33 14.64
CA GLU A 123 -20.63 16.43 14.13
C GLU A 123 -20.57 15.05 14.77
N ALA A 124 -19.36 14.50 14.95
CA ALA A 124 -19.17 13.19 15.56
C ALA A 124 -19.56 13.20 17.05
N ILE A 125 -19.22 14.26 17.79
CA ILE A 125 -19.63 14.44 19.20
C ILE A 125 -21.16 14.56 19.34
N ALA A 126 -21.84 15.12 18.35
CA ALA A 126 -23.30 15.21 18.33
C ALA A 126 -23.99 13.87 17.99
N LYS A 127 -23.27 12.89 17.45
CA LYS A 127 -23.79 11.58 17.03
C LYS A 127 -22.93 10.44 17.58
N PRO A 128 -22.87 10.26 18.91
CA PRO A 128 -22.13 9.17 19.50
C PRO A 128 -22.75 7.82 19.14
N ARG A 129 -21.93 6.79 19.12
CA ARG A 129 -22.33 5.39 19.07
C ARG A 129 -21.91 4.66 20.35
N GLN A 130 -22.32 3.41 20.47
CA GLN A 130 -21.75 2.49 21.47
C GLN A 130 -20.45 1.89 20.95
N LEU A 131 -19.69 1.27 21.85
CA LEU A 131 -18.58 0.41 21.46
C LEU A 131 -19.07 -0.71 20.55
N ASP A 132 -18.32 -0.95 19.48
CA ASP A 132 -18.53 -2.04 18.54
C ASP A 132 -17.77 -3.24 19.09
N MET A 133 -18.50 -4.20 19.67
CA MET A 133 -17.89 -5.33 20.34
C MET A 133 -17.30 -6.32 19.35
N GLU A 134 -17.83 -6.41 18.14
CA GLU A 134 -17.32 -7.27 17.09
C GLU A 134 -15.93 -6.80 16.63
N LEU A 135 -15.69 -5.50 16.50
CA LEU A 135 -14.34 -4.93 16.28
C LEU A 135 -13.37 -5.25 17.42
N VAL A 136 -13.84 -5.15 18.67
CA VAL A 136 -13.04 -5.53 19.86
C VAL A 136 -12.70 -7.02 19.84
N GLU A 137 -13.66 -7.87 19.53
CA GLU A 137 -13.48 -9.33 19.43
C GLU A 137 -12.51 -9.70 18.31
N ALA A 138 -12.55 -9.01 17.17
CA ALA A 138 -11.58 -9.20 16.09
C ALA A 138 -10.15 -8.81 16.53
N TYR A 139 -10.00 -7.73 17.29
CA TYR A 139 -8.72 -7.38 17.92
C TYR A 139 -8.26 -8.46 18.89
N LEU A 140 -9.13 -8.91 19.79
CA LEU A 140 -8.83 -9.96 20.77
C LEU A 140 -8.41 -11.26 20.08
N ALA A 141 -9.17 -11.70 19.07
CA ALA A 141 -8.84 -12.86 18.25
C ALA A 141 -7.44 -12.76 17.67
N ARG A 142 -7.11 -11.62 17.06
CA ARG A 142 -5.78 -11.38 16.48
C ARG A 142 -4.69 -11.40 17.55
N ARG A 143 -4.92 -10.76 18.70
CA ARG A 143 -3.96 -10.70 19.81
C ARG A 143 -3.68 -12.08 20.39
N ALA A 144 -4.72 -12.89 20.63
CA ALA A 144 -4.58 -14.27 21.08
C ALA A 144 -3.84 -15.11 20.04
N LEU A 145 -4.25 -15.04 18.77
CA LEU A 145 -3.64 -15.79 17.68
C LEU A 145 -2.12 -15.52 17.59
N ASP A 146 -1.72 -14.24 17.59
CA ASP A 146 -0.31 -13.86 17.49
C ASP A 146 0.47 -14.25 18.76
N TYR A 147 -0.15 -14.16 19.95
CA TYR A 147 0.45 -14.64 21.21
C TYR A 147 0.66 -16.15 21.20
N LEU A 148 -0.37 -16.92 20.85
CA LEU A 148 -0.36 -18.38 20.84
C LEU A 148 0.68 -18.93 19.85
N VAL A 149 0.77 -18.35 18.65
CA VAL A 149 1.81 -18.72 17.68
C VAL A 149 3.19 -18.37 18.22
N GLY A 150 3.38 -17.13 18.68
CA GLY A 150 4.68 -16.64 19.13
C GLY A 150 5.24 -17.43 20.31
N PHE A 151 4.46 -17.59 21.39
CA PHE A 151 4.92 -18.24 22.62
C PHE A 151 5.07 -19.76 22.48
N THR A 152 4.25 -20.40 21.66
CA THR A 152 4.32 -21.85 21.45
C THR A 152 5.45 -22.23 20.49
N LEU A 153 5.69 -21.41 19.45
CA LEU A 153 6.70 -21.72 18.43
C LEU A 153 8.11 -21.28 18.84
N SER A 154 8.26 -20.20 19.60
CA SER A 154 9.59 -19.67 19.97
C SER A 154 10.48 -20.69 20.71
N PRO A 155 10.00 -21.47 21.70
CA PRO A 155 10.81 -22.51 22.34
C PRO A 155 11.28 -23.60 21.38
N VAL A 156 10.44 -23.98 20.41
CA VAL A 156 10.82 -24.95 19.37
C VAL A 156 11.95 -24.38 18.51
N LEU A 157 11.82 -23.11 18.10
CA LEU A 157 12.84 -22.42 17.31
C LEU A 157 14.16 -22.28 18.06
N TRP A 158 14.16 -21.88 19.32
CA TRP A 158 15.40 -21.75 20.10
C TRP A 158 16.14 -23.07 20.26
N ARG A 159 15.41 -24.18 20.37
CA ARG A 159 15.98 -25.52 20.50
C ARG A 159 16.49 -26.09 19.16
N LYS A 160 15.73 -25.90 18.06
CA LYS A 160 16.04 -26.49 16.74
C LYS A 160 16.89 -25.58 15.85
N LEU A 161 16.87 -24.27 16.09
CA LEU A 161 17.61 -23.24 15.36
C LEU A 161 18.27 -22.24 16.35
N PRO A 162 19.40 -22.61 16.99
CA PRO A 162 20.09 -21.72 17.91
C PRO A 162 20.40 -20.35 17.28
N GLY A 163 20.03 -19.27 17.97
CA GLY A 163 20.19 -17.89 17.47
C GLY A 163 19.00 -17.36 16.66
N ALA A 164 17.98 -18.19 16.36
CA ALA A 164 16.71 -17.70 15.83
C ALA A 164 15.98 -16.85 16.88
N ARG A 165 15.49 -15.67 16.47
CA ARG A 165 14.51 -14.91 17.26
C ARG A 165 13.11 -15.54 17.11
N SER A 166 12.10 -14.95 17.73
CA SER A 166 10.72 -15.42 17.60
C SER A 166 10.26 -15.41 16.14
N ALA A 167 9.43 -16.39 15.76
CA ALA A 167 8.63 -16.32 14.55
C ALA A 167 7.32 -15.56 14.84
N GLY A 168 6.74 -14.98 13.81
CA GLY A 168 5.43 -14.37 13.88
C GLY A 168 4.62 -14.82 12.67
N ARG A 169 3.34 -15.11 12.86
CA ARG A 169 2.47 -15.72 11.85
C ARG A 169 2.55 -15.03 10.48
N VAL A 170 2.37 -13.70 10.45
CA VAL A 170 2.37 -12.93 9.19
C VAL A 170 3.80 -12.58 8.76
N GLN A 171 4.70 -12.32 9.72
CA GLN A 171 6.08 -11.96 9.43
C GLN A 171 6.82 -13.11 8.74
N SER A 172 6.62 -14.36 9.18
CA SER A 172 7.24 -15.53 8.57
C SER A 172 6.83 -15.70 7.10
N VAL A 173 5.59 -15.37 6.75
CA VAL A 173 5.08 -15.45 5.38
C VAL A 173 5.68 -14.34 4.50
N ALA A 174 5.82 -13.13 5.05
CA ALA A 174 6.52 -12.04 4.36
C ALA A 174 8.02 -12.35 4.16
N LEU A 175 8.67 -12.99 5.15
CA LEU A 175 10.04 -13.48 5.02
C LEU A 175 10.15 -14.54 3.92
N ARG A 176 9.20 -15.48 3.88
CA ARG A 176 9.11 -16.50 2.84
C ARG A 176 9.05 -15.90 1.44
N LEU A 177 8.25 -14.86 1.21
CA LEU A 177 8.23 -14.15 -0.08
C LEU A 177 9.63 -13.66 -0.49
N VAL A 178 10.39 -13.10 0.44
CA VAL A 178 11.76 -12.61 0.19
C VAL A 178 12.72 -13.78 -0.09
N CYS A 179 12.63 -14.87 0.66
CA CYS A 179 13.46 -16.08 0.46
C CYS A 179 13.16 -16.79 -0.85
N GLU A 180 11.89 -16.92 -1.24
CA GLU A 180 11.48 -17.52 -2.51
C GLU A 180 11.99 -16.68 -3.69
N ARG A 181 11.86 -15.35 -3.63
CA ARG A 181 12.45 -14.45 -4.65
C ARG A 181 13.96 -14.61 -4.76
N GLU A 182 14.65 -14.74 -3.64
CA GLU A 182 16.10 -14.95 -3.68
C GLU A 182 16.47 -16.30 -4.29
N THR A 183 15.69 -17.35 -4.01
CA THR A 183 15.85 -18.66 -4.65
C THR A 183 15.56 -18.60 -6.16
N GLU A 184 14.55 -17.84 -6.58
CA GLU A 184 14.26 -17.58 -8.00
C GLU A 184 15.45 -16.90 -8.69
N ILE A 185 16.09 -15.93 -8.03
CA ILE A 185 17.27 -15.23 -8.55
C ILE A 185 18.47 -16.16 -8.65
N GLU A 186 18.72 -16.98 -7.63
CA GLU A 186 19.87 -17.91 -7.58
C GLU A 186 19.77 -19.06 -8.58
N LYS A 187 18.55 -19.56 -8.83
CA LYS A 187 18.28 -20.62 -9.81
C LYS A 187 18.09 -20.09 -11.23
N PHE A 188 18.12 -18.78 -11.43
CA PHE A 188 17.84 -18.18 -12.72
C PHE A 188 18.99 -18.46 -13.70
N ASP A 189 18.66 -19.17 -14.77
CA ASP A 189 19.56 -19.39 -15.89
C ASP A 189 19.34 -18.33 -16.98
N SER A 190 20.35 -17.49 -17.19
CA SER A 190 20.28 -16.36 -18.10
C SER A 190 20.34 -16.82 -19.55
N ARG A 191 19.33 -16.46 -20.33
CA ARG A 191 19.25 -16.78 -21.76
C ARG A 191 19.63 -15.55 -22.58
N GLU A 192 20.58 -15.77 -23.48
CA GLU A 192 20.95 -14.81 -24.53
C GLU A 192 19.81 -14.66 -25.53
N TYR A 193 19.57 -13.43 -25.97
CA TYR A 193 18.72 -13.13 -27.11
C TYR A 193 19.15 -11.83 -27.78
N TRP A 194 18.77 -11.64 -29.03
CA TRP A 194 19.16 -10.48 -29.82
C TRP A 194 17.97 -9.71 -30.37
N SER A 195 18.10 -8.39 -30.46
CA SER A 195 17.19 -7.54 -31.22
C SER A 195 17.92 -6.84 -32.35
N ILE A 196 17.24 -6.65 -33.49
CA ILE A 196 17.76 -5.83 -34.57
C ILE A 196 16.99 -4.51 -34.59
N ASN A 197 17.70 -3.42 -34.29
CA ASN A 197 17.19 -2.06 -34.30
C ASN A 197 17.85 -1.27 -35.44
N ALA A 198 17.13 -0.32 -36.02
CA ALA A 198 17.62 0.51 -37.11
C ALA A 198 17.05 1.93 -36.98
N MET A 199 17.79 2.90 -37.51
CA MET A 199 17.25 4.22 -37.81
C MET A 199 16.64 4.18 -39.21
N ILE A 200 15.43 4.71 -39.34
CA ILE A 200 14.74 4.80 -40.63
C ILE A 200 14.93 6.21 -41.17
N GLU A 201 15.72 6.30 -42.24
CA GLU A 201 15.89 7.51 -43.04
C GLU A 201 14.64 7.70 -43.92
N ASN A 202 14.11 8.93 -43.90
CA ASN A 202 13.08 9.36 -44.85
C ASN A 202 13.56 10.57 -45.67
N SER A 203 12.89 10.82 -46.79
CA SER A 203 13.20 11.93 -47.70
C SER A 203 12.99 13.32 -47.08
N GLN A 204 12.35 13.41 -45.91
CA GLN A 204 12.04 14.66 -45.20
C GLN A 204 13.05 14.99 -44.06
N GLY A 205 14.10 14.18 -43.88
CA GLY A 205 15.15 14.42 -42.89
C GLY A 205 14.71 14.28 -41.42
N SER A 206 13.65 13.51 -41.17
CA SER A 206 13.09 13.24 -39.84
C SER A 206 13.24 11.77 -39.47
N ASP A 207 14.47 11.33 -39.23
CA ASP A 207 14.78 9.92 -38.97
C ASP A 207 14.14 9.43 -37.67
N PHE A 208 13.74 8.16 -37.64
CA PHE A 208 13.07 7.59 -36.47
C PHE A 208 13.49 6.13 -36.23
N PRO A 209 13.50 5.66 -34.97
CA PRO A 209 13.91 4.31 -34.65
C PRO A 209 12.84 3.29 -35.05
N ALA A 210 13.26 2.12 -35.52
CA ALA A 210 12.41 0.97 -35.77
C ALA A 210 13.10 -0.34 -35.38
N ARG A 211 12.29 -1.34 -35.03
CA ARG A 211 12.76 -2.68 -34.65
C ARG A 211 12.30 -3.70 -35.67
N LEU A 212 13.17 -4.64 -36.03
CA LEU A 212 12.83 -5.80 -36.86
C LEU A 212 11.83 -6.70 -36.11
N VAL A 213 10.70 -7.01 -36.75
CA VAL A 213 9.60 -7.81 -36.21
C VAL A 213 9.25 -9.02 -37.07
N TYR A 214 9.66 -9.05 -38.34
CA TYR A 214 9.60 -10.25 -39.19
C TYR A 214 10.91 -10.42 -39.97
N LEU A 215 11.32 -11.68 -40.15
CA LEU A 215 12.46 -12.09 -40.96
C LEU A 215 12.12 -13.42 -41.65
N ASP A 216 12.51 -13.56 -42.92
CA ASP A 216 12.20 -14.73 -43.76
C ASP A 216 10.70 -15.09 -43.80
N GLY A 217 9.82 -14.09 -43.61
CA GLY A 217 8.36 -14.25 -43.59
C GLY A 217 7.79 -14.70 -42.24
N GLU A 218 8.63 -14.97 -41.25
CA GLU A 218 8.24 -15.39 -39.91
C GLU A 218 8.31 -14.23 -38.91
N LYS A 219 7.42 -14.24 -37.93
CA LYS A 219 7.40 -13.24 -36.86
C LYS A 219 8.53 -13.51 -35.88
N LEU A 220 9.32 -12.48 -35.57
CA LEU A 220 10.34 -12.57 -34.54
C LEU A 220 9.71 -12.42 -33.15
N GLU A 221 9.87 -13.47 -32.35
CA GLU A 221 9.59 -13.49 -30.92
C GLU A 221 10.88 -13.25 -30.13
N LYS A 222 10.80 -13.11 -28.80
CA LYS A 222 11.93 -12.74 -27.93
C LYS A 222 13.18 -13.62 -28.14
N PHE A 223 12.99 -14.92 -28.37
CA PHE A 223 14.08 -15.90 -28.54
C PHE A 223 14.20 -16.41 -29.99
N SER A 224 13.76 -15.64 -30.99
CA SER A 224 13.95 -16.02 -32.39
C SER A 224 15.41 -15.86 -32.85
N LEU A 225 16.16 -14.93 -32.24
CA LEU A 225 17.58 -14.72 -32.50
C LEU A 225 18.36 -14.99 -31.21
N ILE A 226 19.01 -16.15 -31.12
CA ILE A 226 19.62 -16.67 -29.88
C ILE A 226 21.14 -16.56 -29.84
N ASN A 227 21.77 -16.12 -30.93
CA ASN A 227 23.23 -15.97 -31.00
C ASN A 227 23.66 -14.89 -32.01
N ALA A 228 24.94 -14.52 -31.93
CA ALA A 228 25.54 -13.48 -32.77
C ALA A 228 25.49 -13.79 -34.28
N GLU A 229 25.57 -15.07 -34.67
CA GLU A 229 25.52 -15.48 -36.09
C GLU A 229 24.15 -15.20 -36.70
N GLN A 230 23.08 -15.63 -36.03
CA GLN A 230 21.69 -15.37 -36.43
C GLN A 230 21.40 -13.87 -36.45
N ALA A 231 21.86 -13.13 -35.44
CA ALA A 231 21.68 -11.69 -35.38
C ALA A 231 22.44 -10.95 -36.50
N SER A 232 23.66 -11.38 -36.82
CA SER A 232 24.44 -10.84 -37.93
C SER A 232 23.78 -11.12 -39.28
N LYS A 233 23.27 -12.35 -39.49
CA LYS A 233 22.50 -12.69 -40.69
C LYS A 233 21.25 -11.83 -40.82
N ALA A 234 20.49 -11.65 -39.74
CA ALA A 234 19.30 -10.80 -39.71
C ALA A 234 19.64 -9.34 -40.05
N LYS A 235 20.70 -8.80 -39.45
CA LYS A 235 21.22 -7.46 -39.75
C LYS A 235 21.60 -7.29 -41.22
N ASN A 236 22.36 -8.23 -41.79
CA ASN A 236 22.80 -8.15 -43.19
C ASN A 236 21.62 -8.26 -44.17
N THR A 237 20.64 -9.10 -43.85
CA THR A 237 19.39 -9.22 -44.62
C THR A 237 18.62 -7.90 -44.60
N LEU A 238 18.51 -7.25 -43.44
CA LEU A 238 17.86 -5.95 -43.32
C LEU A 238 18.59 -4.85 -44.10
N VAL A 239 19.93 -4.77 -44.00
CA VAL A 239 20.75 -3.76 -44.70
C VAL A 239 20.62 -3.87 -46.24
N SER A 240 20.47 -5.09 -46.76
CA SER A 240 20.32 -5.34 -48.20
C SER A 240 18.87 -5.22 -48.71
N SER A 241 17.90 -5.05 -47.82
CA SER A 241 16.48 -4.99 -48.16
C SER A 241 16.06 -3.63 -48.70
N LYS A 242 15.23 -3.64 -49.74
CA LYS A 242 14.50 -2.44 -50.20
C LYS A 242 13.18 -2.36 -49.44
N LEU A 243 12.99 -1.27 -48.71
CA LEU A 243 11.90 -1.13 -47.75
C LEU A 243 10.94 -0.02 -48.18
N ASN A 244 9.66 -0.29 -47.99
CA ASN A 244 8.59 0.68 -48.18
C ASN A 244 7.72 0.72 -46.92
N VAL A 245 7.01 1.82 -46.72
CA VAL A 245 5.94 1.89 -45.72
C VAL A 245 4.79 0.95 -46.14
N ILE A 246 4.47 -0.03 -45.30
CA ILE A 246 3.40 -1.01 -45.53
C ILE A 246 2.07 -0.49 -44.99
N SER A 247 2.08 0.04 -43.75
CA SER A 247 0.87 0.51 -43.09
C SER A 247 1.19 1.55 -42.04
N ILE A 248 0.26 2.48 -41.87
CA ILE A 248 0.27 3.49 -40.80
C ILE A 248 -1.07 3.37 -40.09
N ASP A 249 -1.05 2.96 -38.83
CA ASP A 249 -2.24 2.81 -37.99
C ASP A 249 -2.19 3.81 -36.85
N SER A 250 -3.13 4.75 -36.82
CA SER A 250 -3.25 5.77 -35.78
C SER A 250 -4.51 5.53 -34.98
N LYS A 251 -4.34 5.27 -33.67
CA LYS A 251 -5.43 4.94 -32.76
C LYS A 251 -5.50 5.92 -31.59
N PRO A 252 -6.68 6.48 -31.27
CA PRO A 252 -6.86 7.22 -30.04
C PRO A 252 -6.75 6.26 -28.85
N VAL A 253 -5.98 6.66 -27.85
CA VAL A 253 -5.79 5.93 -26.59
C VAL A 253 -6.15 6.88 -25.45
N ALA A 254 -7.09 6.47 -24.60
CA ALA A 254 -7.41 7.19 -23.38
C ALA A 254 -6.70 6.56 -22.19
N ARG A 255 -6.03 7.38 -21.37
CA ARG A 255 -5.48 6.94 -20.09
C ARG A 255 -6.31 7.57 -18.96
N ASN A 256 -6.90 6.72 -18.13
CA ASN A 256 -7.68 7.16 -16.99
C ASN A 256 -6.77 7.46 -15.78
N PRO A 257 -7.13 8.45 -14.94
CA PRO A 257 -6.48 8.65 -13.67
C PRO A 257 -6.75 7.49 -12.72
N GLN A 258 -5.78 7.26 -11.86
CA GLN A 258 -5.85 6.27 -10.81
C GLN A 258 -6.69 6.76 -9.64
N ALA A 259 -7.14 5.84 -8.80
CA ALA A 259 -7.89 6.16 -7.59
C ALA A 259 -7.05 7.01 -6.61
N PRO A 260 -7.71 7.78 -5.71
CA PRO A 260 -7.06 8.33 -4.54
C PRO A 260 -6.36 7.24 -3.72
N PHE A 261 -5.43 7.64 -2.86
CA PHE A 261 -4.60 6.66 -2.14
C PHE A 261 -5.42 5.86 -1.13
N MET A 262 -5.21 4.54 -1.13
CA MET A 262 -5.30 3.70 0.07
C MET A 262 -3.91 3.52 0.68
N THR A 263 -3.80 2.93 1.88
CA THR A 263 -2.53 2.81 2.62
C THR A 263 -1.41 2.15 1.82
N SER A 264 -1.69 1.03 1.16
CA SER A 264 -0.73 0.28 0.36
C SER A 264 -0.18 1.12 -0.79
N THR A 265 -1.07 1.78 -1.56
CA THR A 265 -0.69 2.64 -2.69
C THR A 265 0.06 3.89 -2.25
N LEU A 266 -0.26 4.45 -1.08
CA LEU A 266 0.50 5.57 -0.51
C LEU A 266 1.93 5.14 -0.16
N GLN A 267 2.10 4.00 0.52
CA GLN A 267 3.42 3.47 0.87
C GLN A 267 4.26 3.16 -0.38
N GLN A 268 3.63 2.58 -1.42
CA GLN A 268 4.28 2.31 -2.69
C GLN A 268 4.79 3.58 -3.36
N GLU A 269 3.94 4.59 -3.54
CA GLU A 269 4.32 5.82 -4.25
C GLU A 269 5.23 6.72 -3.41
N ALA A 270 5.08 6.76 -2.09
CA ALA A 270 6.03 7.45 -1.22
C ALA A 270 7.43 6.81 -1.28
N SER A 271 7.51 5.48 -1.34
CA SER A 271 8.78 4.78 -1.52
C SER A 271 9.41 5.07 -2.89
N ARG A 272 8.62 5.02 -3.98
CA ARG A 272 9.12 5.25 -5.35
C ARG A 272 9.50 6.70 -5.61
N LYS A 273 8.67 7.67 -5.21
CA LYS A 273 8.84 9.09 -5.53
C LYS A 273 9.60 9.89 -4.48
N LEU A 274 9.42 9.56 -3.20
CA LEU A 274 10.01 10.32 -2.08
C LEU A 274 11.18 9.58 -1.43
N GLY A 275 11.36 8.29 -1.72
CA GLY A 275 12.35 7.45 -1.08
C GLY A 275 12.05 7.13 0.38
N PHE A 276 10.81 7.31 0.82
CA PHE A 276 10.41 7.03 2.20
C PHE A 276 10.27 5.53 2.43
N SER A 277 10.65 5.07 3.62
CA SER A 277 10.22 3.74 4.08
C SER A 277 8.72 3.75 4.40
N ALA A 278 8.11 2.58 4.47
CA ALA A 278 6.73 2.39 4.90
C ALA A 278 6.54 2.96 6.32
N THR A 279 7.51 2.75 7.22
CA THR A 279 7.47 3.30 8.58
C THR A 279 7.52 4.84 8.57
N GLN A 280 8.43 5.43 7.79
CA GLN A 280 8.52 6.89 7.66
C GLN A 280 7.24 7.48 7.05
N THR A 281 6.71 6.83 6.01
CA THR A 281 5.45 7.23 5.36
C THR A 281 4.30 7.26 6.36
N MET A 282 4.10 6.19 7.12
CA MET A 282 3.00 6.11 8.09
C MET A 282 3.17 7.09 9.25
N ARG A 283 4.40 7.29 9.74
CA ARG A 283 4.67 8.30 10.78
C ARG A 283 4.35 9.71 10.29
N THR A 284 4.76 10.05 9.07
CA THR A 284 4.48 11.37 8.48
C THR A 284 3.00 11.55 8.19
N ALA A 285 2.31 10.52 7.70
CA ALA A 285 0.86 10.54 7.52
C ALA A 285 0.10 10.72 8.84
N GLN A 286 0.53 10.05 9.92
CA GLN A 286 -0.03 10.24 11.26
C GLN A 286 0.04 11.73 11.69
N MET A 287 1.20 12.37 11.53
CA MET A 287 1.35 13.79 11.88
C MET A 287 0.41 14.69 11.04
N LEU A 288 0.29 14.41 9.74
CA LEU A 288 -0.64 15.14 8.87
C LEU A 288 -2.11 14.93 9.27
N TYR A 289 -2.47 13.75 9.75
CA TYR A 289 -3.83 13.43 10.21
C TYR A 289 -4.15 14.08 11.56
N GLU A 290 -3.27 13.96 12.56
CA GLU A 290 -3.47 14.45 13.94
C GLU A 290 -3.52 15.98 14.05
N GLY A 291 -2.80 16.66 13.15
CA GLY A 291 -2.93 18.08 12.94
C GLY A 291 -1.60 18.81 12.85
N VAL A 292 -1.60 19.86 12.03
CA VAL A 292 -0.48 20.80 11.88
C VAL A 292 -0.98 22.21 12.20
N ASP A 293 -0.13 23.02 12.84
CA ASP A 293 -0.44 24.41 13.12
C ASP A 293 -0.28 25.27 11.86
N ILE A 294 -1.37 25.90 11.42
CA ILE A 294 -1.44 26.72 10.21
C ILE A 294 -2.19 28.00 10.57
N GLY A 295 -1.50 29.15 10.51
CA GLY A 295 -2.14 30.45 10.76
C GLY A 295 -2.75 30.60 12.16
N GLY A 296 -2.20 29.89 13.16
CA GLY A 296 -2.71 29.87 14.54
C GLY A 296 -3.82 28.85 14.82
N GLU A 297 -4.31 28.15 13.78
CA GLU A 297 -5.25 27.03 13.92
C GLU A 297 -4.53 25.69 13.72
N THR A 298 -4.72 24.76 14.65
CA THR A 298 -4.25 23.38 14.49
C THR A 298 -5.34 22.56 13.82
N THR A 299 -5.02 21.89 12.72
CA THR A 299 -6.01 21.16 11.91
C THR A 299 -5.42 19.95 11.22
N GLY A 300 -6.18 18.85 11.18
CA GLY A 300 -5.86 17.67 10.38
C GLY A 300 -5.86 18.01 8.90
N LEU A 301 -4.78 17.69 8.21
CA LEU A 301 -4.58 17.99 6.80
C LEU A 301 -5.01 16.88 5.86
N ILE A 302 -5.02 15.63 6.34
CA ILE A 302 -5.46 14.46 5.58
C ILE A 302 -6.51 13.66 6.34
N THR A 303 -7.25 12.83 5.62
CA THR A 303 -8.09 11.78 6.19
C THR A 303 -7.25 10.65 6.80
N TYR A 304 -7.92 9.76 7.55
CA TYR A 304 -7.29 8.64 8.24
C TYR A 304 -6.44 7.78 7.29
N MET A 305 -5.18 7.54 7.67
CA MET A 305 -4.16 6.97 6.79
C MET A 305 -4.12 5.44 6.77
N ARG A 306 -4.90 4.76 7.61
CA ARG A 306 -5.03 3.29 7.64
C ARG A 306 -6.38 2.90 7.06
N THR A 307 -6.40 2.70 5.76
CA THR A 307 -7.60 2.52 4.96
C THR A 307 -7.27 1.66 3.74
N ASP A 308 -8.17 0.74 3.41
CA ASP A 308 -8.28 0.06 2.13
C ASP A 308 -9.34 0.72 1.21
N GLY A 309 -9.94 1.81 1.68
CA GLY A 309 -10.85 2.66 0.96
C GLY A 309 -10.19 3.44 -0.16
N ILE A 310 -10.85 3.48 -1.32
CA ILE A 310 -10.42 4.29 -2.47
C ILE A 310 -11.49 5.31 -2.91
N SER A 311 -12.60 5.41 -2.18
CA SER A 311 -13.68 6.37 -2.44
C SER A 311 -13.49 7.67 -1.66
N MET A 312 -14.06 8.75 -2.17
CA MET A 312 -14.21 10.03 -1.45
C MET A 312 -15.70 10.30 -1.19
N ILE A 313 -16.01 11.00 -0.09
CA ILE A 313 -17.38 11.44 0.22
C ILE A 313 -17.83 12.55 -0.73
N GLY A 314 -19.15 12.73 -0.88
CA GLY A 314 -19.73 13.70 -1.83
C GLY A 314 -19.21 15.13 -1.66
N GLU A 315 -19.12 15.63 -0.43
CA GLU A 315 -18.57 16.97 -0.15
C GLU A 315 -17.12 17.12 -0.60
N ALA A 316 -16.29 16.08 -0.40
CA ALA A 316 -14.90 16.09 -0.82
C ALA A 316 -14.73 15.99 -2.34
N ILE A 317 -15.62 15.26 -3.02
CA ILE A 317 -15.67 15.24 -4.49
C ILE A 317 -16.00 16.65 -5.00
N SER A 318 -16.99 17.32 -4.42
CA SER A 318 -17.37 18.69 -4.80
C SER A 318 -16.22 19.68 -4.58
N ASP A 319 -15.55 19.65 -3.41
CA ASP A 319 -14.39 20.49 -3.11
C ASP A 319 -13.22 20.23 -4.08
N CYS A 320 -12.92 18.95 -4.37
CA CYS A 320 -11.91 18.56 -5.34
C CYS A 320 -12.22 19.10 -6.75
N ARG A 321 -13.47 18.99 -7.19
CA ARG A 321 -13.91 19.45 -8.51
C ARG A 321 -13.82 20.97 -8.65
N ALA A 322 -14.26 21.70 -7.63
CA ALA A 322 -14.13 23.15 -7.58
C ALA A 322 -12.64 23.57 -7.62
N ALA A 323 -11.78 22.87 -6.88
CA ALA A 323 -10.34 23.11 -6.93
C ALA A 323 -9.74 22.79 -8.31
N ILE A 324 -10.20 21.75 -9.01
CA ILE A 324 -9.72 21.43 -10.37
C ILE A 324 -10.09 22.56 -11.33
N GLU A 325 -11.34 23.00 -11.30
CA GLU A 325 -11.83 24.08 -12.15
C GLU A 325 -11.05 25.38 -11.91
N ALA A 326 -10.87 25.77 -10.64
CA ALA A 326 -10.17 26.99 -10.26
C ALA A 326 -8.67 26.97 -10.64
N ASN A 327 -8.00 25.82 -10.54
CA ASN A 327 -6.55 25.73 -10.75
C ASN A 327 -6.13 25.29 -12.17
N PHE A 328 -6.99 24.57 -12.90
CA PHE A 328 -6.64 23.98 -14.20
C PHE A 328 -7.61 24.37 -15.33
N GLY A 329 -8.84 24.76 -14.99
CA GLY A 329 -9.90 25.13 -15.94
C GLY A 329 -10.80 23.97 -16.37
N GLU A 330 -11.93 24.32 -16.97
CA GLU A 330 -13.05 23.42 -17.30
C GLU A 330 -12.64 22.18 -18.11
N LYS A 331 -11.70 22.30 -19.06
CA LYS A 331 -11.24 21.16 -19.88
C LYS A 331 -10.64 20.00 -19.07
N TYR A 332 -10.11 20.29 -17.87
CA TYR A 332 -9.55 19.28 -16.96
C TYR A 332 -10.58 18.70 -16.00
N LEU A 333 -11.80 19.23 -15.98
CA LEU A 333 -12.90 18.73 -15.18
C LEU A 333 -13.82 17.86 -16.04
N PRO A 334 -13.96 16.55 -15.76
CA PRO A 334 -14.89 15.72 -16.50
C PRO A 334 -16.33 16.12 -16.17
N GLY A 335 -17.23 16.01 -17.16
CA GLY A 335 -18.64 16.37 -17.01
C GLY A 335 -19.38 15.60 -15.91
N GLN A 336 -18.92 14.38 -15.59
CA GLN A 336 -19.36 13.63 -14.41
C GLN A 336 -18.17 13.34 -13.48
N HIS A 337 -18.45 13.27 -12.18
CA HIS A 337 -17.43 12.90 -11.20
C HIS A 337 -17.02 11.43 -11.37
N ARG A 338 -15.77 11.12 -11.01
CA ARG A 338 -15.24 9.76 -11.11
C ARG A 338 -15.55 9.01 -9.82
N VAL A 339 -16.18 7.85 -9.97
CA VAL A 339 -16.52 6.97 -8.84
C VAL A 339 -15.51 5.83 -8.77
N TYR A 340 -14.85 5.72 -7.63
CA TYR A 340 -13.97 4.60 -7.29
C TYR A 340 -14.64 3.80 -6.18
N LYS A 341 -14.74 2.48 -6.35
CA LYS A 341 -15.34 1.59 -5.35
C LYS A 341 -14.33 0.52 -4.98
N THR A 342 -14.08 0.35 -3.69
CA THR A 342 -13.35 -0.81 -3.16
C THR A 342 -14.23 -2.05 -3.38
N LYS A 343 -13.64 -3.18 -3.75
CA LYS A 343 -14.29 -4.49 -3.59
C LYS A 343 -14.25 -4.83 -2.09
N ALA A 344 -15.16 -4.26 -1.31
CA ALA A 344 -15.11 -4.38 0.15
C ALA A 344 -15.20 -5.85 0.58
N LYS A 345 -14.28 -6.31 1.45
CA LYS A 345 -14.42 -7.57 2.20
C LYS A 345 -15.12 -7.35 3.55
N ASN A 346 -15.01 -6.16 4.14
CA ASN A 346 -15.69 -5.76 5.38
C ASN A 346 -16.25 -4.33 5.27
N ALA A 347 -17.55 -4.14 5.49
CA ALA A 347 -18.23 -2.84 5.38
C ALA A 347 -18.06 -1.94 6.62
N GLN A 348 -17.71 -2.51 7.79
CA GLN A 348 -17.56 -1.74 9.04
C GLN A 348 -16.23 -0.97 9.11
N GLU A 349 -15.16 -1.52 8.53
CA GLU A 349 -13.86 -0.84 8.39
C GLU A 349 -13.75 -0.06 7.06
N ALA A 350 -14.86 0.16 6.34
CA ALA A 350 -14.87 0.88 5.07
C ALA A 350 -14.61 2.38 5.28
N HIS A 351 -13.32 2.72 5.35
CA HIS A 351 -12.86 4.09 5.48
C HIS A 351 -12.87 4.81 4.14
N GLU A 352 -12.83 6.13 4.21
CA GLU A 352 -12.56 6.96 3.05
C GLU A 352 -11.11 6.75 2.57
N ALA A 353 -10.82 7.08 1.32
CA ALA A 353 -9.45 7.16 0.83
C ALA A 353 -8.63 8.23 1.56
N ILE A 354 -7.31 8.10 1.49
CA ILE A 354 -6.33 9.07 1.97
C ILE A 354 -6.29 10.25 0.99
N ARG A 355 -6.82 11.39 1.44
CA ARG A 355 -6.93 12.63 0.67
C ARG A 355 -6.77 13.86 1.59
N PRO A 356 -6.58 15.07 1.03
CA PRO A 356 -6.64 16.30 1.80
C PRO A 356 -8.01 16.48 2.47
N THR A 357 -8.03 17.07 3.67
CA THR A 357 -9.28 17.46 4.34
C THR A 357 -9.96 18.65 3.65
N SER A 358 -9.18 19.49 2.97
CA SER A 358 -9.67 20.49 2.00
C SER A 358 -8.71 20.61 0.83
N PHE A 359 -9.25 20.70 -0.39
CA PHE A 359 -8.49 20.84 -1.63
C PHE A 359 -8.05 22.29 -1.91
N SER A 360 -8.70 23.28 -1.30
CA SER A 360 -8.29 24.69 -1.31
C SER A 360 -6.91 24.93 -0.68
N ARG A 361 -6.50 24.07 0.27
CA ARG A 361 -5.19 24.10 0.92
C ARG A 361 -4.12 23.53 -0.03
N THR A 362 -3.72 24.30 -1.03
CA THR A 362 -2.69 23.84 -1.97
C THR A 362 -1.37 23.59 -1.24
N PRO A 363 -0.52 22.64 -1.69
CA PRO A 363 0.78 22.38 -1.07
C PRO A 363 1.69 23.62 -0.96
N GLN A 364 1.51 24.58 -1.86
CA GLN A 364 2.23 25.86 -1.87
C GLN A 364 1.67 26.88 -0.86
N SER A 365 0.37 26.84 -0.58
CA SER A 365 -0.27 27.73 0.41
C SER A 365 0.07 27.37 1.86
N LEU A 366 0.52 26.12 2.09
CA LEU A 366 0.84 25.64 3.42
C LEU A 366 2.33 25.83 3.73
N SER A 367 2.61 26.39 4.91
CA SER A 367 3.98 26.50 5.47
C SER A 367 4.50 25.16 6.03
N LEU A 368 4.28 24.06 5.31
CA LEU A 368 4.83 22.75 5.66
C LEU A 368 6.32 22.68 5.28
N SER A 369 7.11 21.94 6.06
CA SER A 369 8.51 21.68 5.76
C SER A 369 8.82 20.18 5.74
N GLY A 370 9.99 19.83 5.20
CA GLY A 370 10.53 18.47 5.23
C GLY A 370 9.59 17.40 4.66
N ASP A 371 9.47 16.29 5.39
CA ASP A 371 8.71 15.13 4.95
C ASP A 371 7.21 15.37 4.87
N MET A 372 6.66 16.21 5.76
CA MET A 372 5.23 16.53 5.77
C MET A 372 4.82 17.25 4.48
N LYS A 373 5.62 18.22 4.01
CA LYS A 373 5.36 18.92 2.75
C LYS A 373 5.33 17.93 1.57
N LYS A 374 6.36 17.08 1.48
CA LYS A 374 6.51 16.10 0.39
C LYS A 374 5.36 15.09 0.37
N LEU A 375 4.98 14.55 1.52
CA LEU A 375 3.91 13.56 1.60
C LEU A 375 2.53 14.19 1.35
N TYR A 376 2.27 15.37 1.92
CA TYR A 376 1.04 16.10 1.68
C TYR A 376 0.87 16.45 0.20
N GLU A 377 1.93 16.96 -0.45
CA GLU A 377 1.92 17.25 -1.88
C GLU A 377 1.61 16.01 -2.71
N LEU A 378 2.20 14.86 -2.37
CA LEU A 378 1.93 13.59 -3.03
C LEU A 378 0.44 13.19 -2.90
N ILE A 379 -0.10 13.25 -1.68
CA ILE A 379 -1.51 12.94 -1.39
C ILE A 379 -2.45 13.89 -2.14
N TRP A 380 -2.18 15.19 -2.08
CA TRP A 380 -2.98 16.22 -2.74
C TRP A 380 -3.02 16.02 -4.26
N LYS A 381 -1.85 15.81 -4.89
CA LYS A 381 -1.78 15.59 -6.34
C LYS A 381 -2.51 14.32 -6.77
N ARG A 382 -2.38 13.20 -6.05
CA ARG A 382 -3.07 11.94 -6.40
C ARG A 382 -4.59 12.07 -6.26
N ALA A 383 -5.06 12.68 -5.15
CA ALA A 383 -6.48 12.86 -4.92
C ALA A 383 -7.11 13.81 -5.95
N MET A 384 -6.47 14.94 -6.27
CA MET A 384 -6.89 15.86 -7.33
C MET A 384 -6.93 15.16 -8.70
N ALA A 385 -5.83 14.50 -9.08
CA ALA A 385 -5.73 13.81 -10.37
C ALA A 385 -6.82 12.74 -10.55
N SER A 386 -7.24 12.08 -9.46
CA SER A 386 -8.32 11.07 -9.49
C SER A 386 -9.66 11.60 -10.02
N GLN A 387 -9.92 12.90 -9.91
CA GLN A 387 -11.14 13.54 -10.40
C GLN A 387 -10.96 14.33 -11.70
N MET A 388 -9.74 14.35 -12.26
CA MET A 388 -9.46 15.07 -13.51
C MET A 388 -9.86 14.26 -14.76
N SER A 389 -9.95 14.96 -15.90
CA SER A 389 -10.20 14.38 -17.22
C SER A 389 -9.10 13.38 -17.60
N ALA A 390 -9.48 12.34 -18.37
CA ALA A 390 -8.53 11.38 -18.92
C ALA A 390 -7.51 12.07 -19.82
N ALA A 391 -6.27 11.58 -19.83
CA ALA A 391 -5.33 11.98 -20.87
C ALA A 391 -5.75 11.33 -22.20
N LYS A 392 -5.75 12.11 -23.29
CA LYS A 392 -6.02 11.63 -24.64
C LYS A 392 -4.71 11.59 -25.40
N LEU A 393 -4.34 10.41 -25.85
CA LEU A 393 -3.13 10.14 -26.59
C LEU A 393 -3.50 9.62 -27.98
N GLU A 394 -2.63 9.81 -28.93
CA GLU A 394 -2.71 9.19 -30.25
C GLU A 394 -1.48 8.31 -30.39
N ARG A 395 -1.70 7.01 -30.57
CA ARG A 395 -0.64 6.05 -30.83
C ARG A 395 -0.59 5.79 -32.32
N THR A 396 0.57 5.97 -32.91
CA THR A 396 0.83 5.67 -34.32
C THR A 396 1.79 4.50 -34.40
N THR A 397 1.41 3.45 -35.13
CA THR A 397 2.28 2.32 -35.46
C THR A 397 2.54 2.34 -36.96
N ILE A 398 3.81 2.38 -37.32
CA ILE A 398 4.27 2.33 -38.72
C ILE A 398 4.92 0.97 -38.93
N GLU A 399 4.39 0.20 -39.87
CA GLU A 399 5.02 -1.03 -40.36
C GLU A 399 5.67 -0.78 -41.71
N MET A 400 6.87 -1.33 -41.85
CA MET A 400 7.77 -1.07 -42.97
C MET A 400 8.36 -2.40 -43.40
N GLY A 401 8.50 -2.65 -44.69
CA GLY A 401 9.02 -3.93 -45.13
C GLY A 401 9.25 -4.02 -46.63
N ASP A 402 9.74 -5.17 -47.04
CA ASP A 402 9.98 -5.47 -48.44
C ASP A 402 8.71 -5.95 -49.15
N GLN A 403 8.71 -5.88 -50.48
CA GLN A 403 7.55 -6.30 -51.29
C GLN A 403 7.24 -7.79 -51.14
N LYS A 404 8.25 -8.62 -50.82
CA LYS A 404 8.07 -10.07 -50.62
C LYS A 404 7.51 -10.41 -49.24
N LYS A 405 7.33 -9.41 -48.36
CA LYS A 405 6.89 -9.56 -46.96
C LYS A 405 7.81 -10.48 -46.14
N SER A 406 9.06 -10.62 -46.56
CA SER A 406 10.08 -11.42 -45.89
C SER A 406 10.71 -10.67 -44.72
N VAL A 407 10.86 -9.35 -44.83
CA VAL A 407 11.46 -8.48 -43.83
C VAL A 407 10.45 -7.42 -43.42
N ARG A 408 10.23 -7.27 -42.11
CA ARG A 408 9.38 -6.20 -41.59
C ARG A 408 9.96 -5.55 -40.35
N LEU A 409 9.97 -4.23 -40.32
CA LEU A 409 10.22 -3.41 -39.15
C LEU A 409 8.93 -2.76 -38.65
N ARG A 410 8.93 -2.45 -37.37
CA ARG A 410 7.87 -1.71 -36.71
C ARG A 410 8.47 -0.56 -35.93
N SER A 411 7.86 0.61 -36.07
CA SER A 411 8.04 1.73 -35.16
C SER A 411 6.70 2.05 -34.52
N THR A 412 6.72 2.46 -33.25
CA THR A 412 5.52 2.91 -32.54
C THR A 412 5.85 4.18 -31.79
N GLY A 413 5.05 5.21 -32.01
CA GLY A 413 5.14 6.50 -31.36
C GLY A 413 3.83 6.86 -30.71
N GLN A 414 3.90 7.81 -29.78
CA GLN A 414 2.73 8.26 -29.06
C GLN A 414 2.82 9.77 -28.82
N VAL A 415 1.73 10.47 -29.15
CA VAL A 415 1.62 11.91 -28.96
C VAL A 415 0.49 12.20 -27.98
N ILE A 416 0.75 13.03 -26.98
CA ILE A 416 -0.28 13.52 -26.07
C ILE A 416 -1.10 14.60 -26.79
N LYS A 417 -2.37 14.30 -27.10
CA LYS A 417 -3.32 15.28 -27.67
C LYS A 417 -3.94 16.13 -26.56
N PHE A 418 -4.10 15.55 -25.37
CA PHE A 418 -4.54 16.24 -24.17
C PHE A 418 -3.93 15.55 -22.94
N ASP A 419 -3.21 16.30 -22.13
CA ASP A 419 -2.48 15.80 -20.96
C ASP A 419 -3.40 15.39 -19.81
N GLY A 420 -4.58 16.00 -19.68
CA GLY A 420 -5.57 15.64 -18.65
C GLY A 420 -4.94 15.58 -17.25
N PHE A 421 -5.20 14.51 -16.52
CA PHE A 421 -4.62 14.28 -15.20
C PHE A 421 -3.08 14.18 -15.17
N LEU A 422 -2.41 13.84 -16.29
CA LEU A 422 -0.95 13.73 -16.35
C LEU A 422 -0.26 15.07 -16.14
N ARG A 423 -0.97 16.18 -16.38
CA ARG A 423 -0.48 17.52 -16.03
C ARG A 423 -0.12 17.66 -14.55
N LEU A 424 -0.84 16.93 -13.69
CA LEU A 424 -0.69 17.01 -12.25
C LEU A 424 0.04 15.81 -11.65
N TYR A 425 -0.28 14.62 -12.14
CA TYR A 425 0.21 13.38 -11.53
C TYR A 425 0.38 12.27 -12.56
N GLU A 426 1.57 11.65 -12.55
CA GLU A 426 1.84 10.38 -13.21
C GLU A 426 2.43 9.39 -12.21
N GLU A 427 1.90 8.16 -12.19
CA GLU A 427 2.42 7.10 -11.33
C GLU A 427 3.79 6.62 -11.82
N THR A 428 4.72 6.41 -10.90
CA THR A 428 6.05 5.92 -11.28
C THR A 428 5.96 4.46 -11.70
N LYS A 429 6.32 4.14 -12.96
CA LYS A 429 6.41 2.76 -13.44
C LYS A 429 7.49 1.99 -12.64
N PRO A 430 7.29 0.70 -12.32
CA PRO A 430 8.33 -0.11 -11.69
C PRO A 430 9.58 -0.17 -12.59
N LEU A 431 10.78 -0.05 -12.00
CA LEU A 431 12.07 -0.11 -12.70
C LEU A 431 12.34 -1.43 -13.46
N SER A 432 11.45 -2.42 -13.39
CA SER A 432 11.68 -3.79 -13.87
C SER A 432 10.76 -4.26 -14.99
N THR A 433 9.91 -3.39 -15.54
CA THR A 433 9.18 -3.75 -16.76
C THR A 433 10.08 -3.44 -17.95
N GLU A 434 10.69 -4.47 -18.54
CA GLU A 434 11.39 -4.40 -19.85
C GLU A 434 10.50 -3.77 -20.96
N GLU A 435 9.18 -3.68 -20.74
CA GLU A 435 8.22 -3.02 -21.64
C GLU A 435 8.40 -1.49 -21.77
N SER A 436 9.31 -0.87 -21.01
CA SER A 436 9.52 0.58 -20.96
C SER A 436 10.07 1.17 -22.26
N GLU A 437 10.72 0.38 -23.11
CA GLU A 437 11.35 0.88 -24.34
C GLU A 437 10.36 1.10 -25.49
N SER A 438 9.14 0.57 -25.40
CA SER A 438 8.15 0.64 -26.50
C SER A 438 7.14 1.80 -26.41
N GLN A 439 7.24 2.64 -25.37
CA GLN A 439 6.31 3.75 -25.10
C GLN A 439 7.04 5.08 -24.86
N SER A 440 8.11 5.34 -25.60
CA SER A 440 8.67 6.68 -25.65
C SER A 440 7.66 7.64 -26.30
N ASN A 441 7.64 8.91 -25.86
CA ASN A 441 6.96 10.00 -26.56
C ASN A 441 7.72 10.32 -27.86
N THR A 442 7.98 9.31 -28.68
CA THR A 442 8.62 9.46 -29.99
C THR A 442 7.59 10.03 -30.93
N LEU A 443 7.84 11.24 -31.40
CA LEU A 443 7.10 11.83 -32.50
C LEU A 443 7.54 11.11 -33.78
N LEU A 444 6.60 10.42 -34.43
CA LEU A 444 6.86 9.82 -35.73
C LEU A 444 6.56 10.84 -36.84
N PRO A 445 7.35 10.84 -37.92
CA PRO A 445 7.13 11.72 -39.06
C PRO A 445 5.81 11.41 -39.77
N GLN A 446 5.29 12.38 -40.53
CA GLN A 446 4.19 12.12 -41.45
C GLN A 446 4.73 11.41 -42.68
N LEU A 447 4.22 10.20 -42.93
CA LEU A 447 4.58 9.36 -44.07
C LEU A 447 3.31 8.94 -44.80
N THR A 448 3.47 8.46 -46.03
CA THR A 448 2.42 7.85 -46.84
C THR A 448 2.73 6.37 -47.06
N VAL A 449 1.68 5.55 -47.20
CA VAL A 449 1.85 4.15 -47.59
C VAL A 449 2.55 4.08 -48.95
N ASN A 450 3.49 3.15 -49.08
CA ASN A 450 4.42 2.97 -50.19
C ASN A 450 5.59 3.95 -50.28
N ASP A 451 5.75 4.89 -49.34
CA ASP A 451 6.96 5.73 -49.30
C ASP A 451 8.21 4.85 -49.22
N LEU A 452 9.21 5.19 -50.04
CA LEU A 452 10.52 4.57 -50.01
C LEU A 452 11.27 5.03 -48.77
N ILE A 453 11.86 4.06 -48.07
CA ILE A 453 12.59 4.30 -46.82
C ILE A 453 13.87 3.47 -46.80
N LYS A 454 14.86 3.95 -46.05
CA LYS A 454 16.14 3.27 -45.92
C LYS A 454 16.43 3.00 -44.45
N ALA A 455 16.77 1.75 -44.13
CA ALA A 455 17.31 1.43 -42.82
C ALA A 455 18.80 1.79 -42.79
N SER A 456 19.18 2.67 -41.87
CA SER A 456 20.55 3.04 -41.56
C SER A 456 20.86 2.75 -40.09
N ASP A 457 22.14 2.85 -39.72
CA ASP A 457 22.63 2.56 -38.37
C ASP A 457 22.05 1.24 -37.79
N VAL A 458 22.03 0.18 -38.60
CA VAL A 458 21.44 -1.10 -38.20
C VAL A 458 22.32 -1.75 -37.12
N LYS A 459 21.75 -1.94 -35.94
CA LYS A 459 22.39 -2.48 -34.75
C LYS A 459 21.79 -3.82 -34.39
N ALA A 460 22.67 -4.81 -34.24
CA ALA A 460 22.35 -6.06 -33.58
C ALA A 460 22.71 -5.86 -32.10
N GLU A 461 21.70 -5.85 -31.24
CA GLU A 461 21.87 -5.61 -29.82
C GLU A 461 21.70 -6.93 -29.07
N GLN A 462 22.74 -7.29 -28.33
CA GLN A 462 22.75 -8.46 -27.48
C GLN A 462 22.05 -8.14 -26.16
N HIS A 463 21.19 -9.05 -25.73
CA HIS A 463 20.48 -8.97 -24.48
C HIS A 463 20.60 -10.29 -23.72
N PHE A 464 20.41 -10.18 -22.42
CA PHE A 464 20.28 -11.33 -21.54
C PHE A 464 19.02 -11.16 -20.72
N THR A 465 18.22 -12.22 -20.63
CA THR A 465 17.10 -12.23 -19.70
C THR A 465 17.59 -11.95 -18.29
N GLN A 466 16.85 -11.16 -17.51
CA GLN A 466 17.21 -10.86 -16.13
C GLN A 466 16.34 -11.66 -15.16
N PRO A 467 16.87 -12.04 -13.98
CA PRO A 467 16.05 -12.64 -12.95
C PRO A 467 15.00 -11.64 -12.45
N PRO A 468 13.90 -12.11 -11.84
CA PRO A 468 12.94 -11.21 -11.22
C PRO A 468 13.65 -10.34 -10.16
N PRO A 469 13.37 -9.03 -10.09
CA PRO A 469 14.07 -8.15 -9.18
C PRO A 469 13.75 -8.50 -7.72
N ARG A 470 14.72 -8.31 -6.83
CA ARG A 470 14.47 -8.32 -5.39
C ARG A 470 13.34 -7.36 -5.01
N TYR A 471 12.61 -7.71 -3.97
CA TYR A 471 11.54 -6.84 -3.48
C TYR A 471 12.12 -5.54 -2.90
N SER A 472 11.54 -4.39 -3.25
CA SER A 472 11.63 -3.19 -2.41
C SER A 472 10.49 -3.20 -1.40
N GLU A 473 10.48 -2.26 -0.45
CA GLU A 473 9.31 -2.07 0.42
C GLU A 473 8.02 -1.88 -0.40
N ALA A 474 8.06 -1.07 -1.46
CA ALA A 474 6.92 -0.87 -2.35
C ALA A 474 6.44 -2.18 -2.98
N SER A 475 7.32 -2.95 -3.61
CA SER A 475 6.89 -4.18 -4.29
C SER A 475 6.52 -5.30 -3.33
N LEU A 476 7.08 -5.33 -2.11
CA LEU A 476 6.67 -6.29 -1.08
C LEU A 476 5.29 -5.96 -0.51
N VAL A 477 5.01 -4.68 -0.19
CA VAL A 477 3.66 -4.25 0.24
C VAL A 477 2.63 -4.57 -0.83
N LYS A 478 2.95 -4.28 -2.10
CA LYS A 478 2.07 -4.62 -3.24
C LYS A 478 1.79 -6.12 -3.30
N LYS A 479 2.82 -6.96 -3.20
CA LYS A 479 2.67 -8.41 -3.28
C LYS A 479 1.88 -8.97 -2.09
N MET A 480 2.11 -8.44 -0.89
CA MET A 480 1.36 -8.81 0.32
C MET A 480 -0.13 -8.45 0.17
N GLU A 481 -0.45 -7.25 -0.33
CA GLU A 481 -1.82 -6.85 -0.65
C GLU A 481 -2.48 -7.75 -1.70
N GLU A 482 -1.79 -8.03 -2.82
CA GLU A 482 -2.29 -8.91 -3.88
C GLU A 482 -2.62 -10.32 -3.36
N LEU A 483 -1.85 -10.80 -2.37
CA LEU A 483 -2.05 -12.10 -1.74
C LEU A 483 -2.99 -12.07 -0.52
N GLY A 484 -3.55 -10.91 -0.15
CA GLY A 484 -4.40 -10.77 1.05
C GLY A 484 -3.67 -10.94 2.39
N ILE A 485 -2.34 -10.84 2.38
CA ILE A 485 -1.47 -10.98 3.54
C ILE A 485 -1.23 -9.60 4.16
N GLY A 486 -1.48 -9.47 5.46
CA GLY A 486 -1.40 -8.19 6.15
C GLY A 486 -2.59 -7.27 5.85
N ARG A 487 -2.59 -6.10 6.48
CA ARG A 487 -3.66 -5.10 6.43
C ARG A 487 -3.03 -3.70 6.49
N PRO A 488 -3.77 -2.62 6.17
CA PRO A 488 -3.29 -1.24 6.30
C PRO A 488 -2.54 -0.93 7.61
N SER A 489 -2.99 -1.49 8.72
CA SER A 489 -2.39 -1.33 10.05
C SER A 489 -1.10 -2.13 10.26
N THR A 490 -0.78 -3.12 9.42
CA THR A 490 0.31 -4.07 9.67
C THR A 490 1.43 -4.07 8.62
N TYR A 491 1.25 -3.51 7.42
CA TYR A 491 2.29 -3.51 6.38
C TYR A 491 3.63 -2.97 6.89
N ALA A 492 3.65 -1.74 7.42
CA ALA A 492 4.87 -1.11 7.89
C ALA A 492 5.51 -1.85 9.08
N SER A 493 4.70 -2.38 9.99
CA SER A 493 5.20 -3.09 11.18
C SER A 493 5.78 -4.47 10.82
N ILE A 494 5.19 -5.19 9.85
CA ILE A 494 5.73 -6.46 9.34
C ILE A 494 7.12 -6.24 8.76
N LEU A 495 7.28 -5.27 7.84
CA LEU A 495 8.56 -4.96 7.22
C LEU A 495 9.62 -4.54 8.24
N LYS A 496 9.22 -3.74 9.23
CA LYS A 496 10.11 -3.30 10.31
C LYS A 496 10.56 -4.48 11.17
N VAL A 497 9.64 -5.37 11.56
CA VAL A 497 9.98 -6.54 12.39
C VAL A 497 10.96 -7.49 11.70
N LEU A 498 10.82 -7.69 10.38
CA LEU A 498 11.79 -8.49 9.62
C LEU A 498 13.21 -7.91 9.68
N GLN A 499 13.33 -6.58 9.56
CA GLN A 499 14.60 -5.86 9.66
C GLN A 499 15.14 -5.86 11.10
N ASP A 500 14.31 -5.52 12.09
CA ASP A 500 14.71 -5.43 13.52
C ASP A 500 15.13 -6.79 14.10
N ARG A 501 14.55 -7.88 13.61
CA ARG A 501 14.97 -9.26 13.94
C ARG A 501 16.18 -9.70 13.11
N GLY A 502 16.55 -8.93 12.11
CA GLY A 502 17.67 -9.15 11.20
C GLY A 502 17.45 -10.32 10.26
N TYR A 503 16.22 -10.73 9.95
CA TYR A 503 15.96 -11.82 8.99
C TYR A 503 16.20 -11.39 7.54
N VAL A 504 16.13 -10.09 7.29
CA VAL A 504 16.44 -9.48 6.01
C VAL A 504 17.36 -8.28 6.24
N SER A 505 18.18 -7.97 5.25
CA SER A 505 18.88 -6.70 5.14
C SER A 505 18.28 -5.88 3.99
N LEU A 506 18.47 -4.57 4.04
CA LEU A 506 18.06 -3.66 2.98
C LEU A 506 19.31 -3.11 2.28
N ASP A 507 19.62 -3.62 1.09
CA ASP A 507 20.70 -3.10 0.24
C ASP A 507 20.11 -2.37 -0.95
N LYS A 508 20.57 -1.13 -1.20
CA LYS A 508 20.04 -0.26 -2.28
C LYS A 508 18.50 -0.25 -2.37
N ARG A 509 17.83 -0.22 -1.20
CA ARG A 509 16.35 -0.28 -1.05
C ARG A 509 15.70 -1.57 -1.54
N ARG A 510 16.44 -2.67 -1.59
CA ARG A 510 15.97 -4.01 -1.91
C ARG A 510 16.22 -4.94 -0.73
N PHE A 511 15.24 -5.76 -0.41
CA PHE A 511 15.35 -6.78 0.61
C PHE A 511 16.19 -7.94 0.09
N THR A 512 17.18 -8.31 0.88
CA THR A 512 17.96 -9.54 0.71
C THR A 512 17.77 -10.38 1.97
N PRO A 513 17.36 -11.66 1.86
CA PRO A 513 17.27 -12.52 3.02
C PRO A 513 18.67 -12.88 3.50
N VAL A 514 18.91 -12.78 4.80
CA VAL A 514 20.17 -13.26 5.40
C VAL A 514 20.07 -14.75 5.75
N ASP A 515 21.19 -15.42 6.00
CA ASP A 515 21.24 -16.87 6.24
C ASP A 515 20.26 -17.34 7.32
N LYS A 516 20.22 -16.67 8.47
CA LYS A 516 19.27 -17.01 9.54
C LYS A 516 17.80 -16.84 9.13
N GLY A 517 17.51 -15.91 8.22
CA GLY A 517 16.17 -15.71 7.65
C GLY A 517 15.80 -16.85 6.72
N ARG A 518 16.74 -17.28 5.86
CA ARG A 518 16.56 -18.45 4.98
C ARG A 518 16.38 -19.74 5.78
N LEU A 519 17.20 -19.97 6.80
CA LEU A 519 17.09 -21.13 7.70
C LEU A 519 15.74 -21.16 8.42
N LEU A 520 15.27 -20.00 8.91
CA LEU A 520 13.95 -19.92 9.52
C LEU A 520 12.83 -20.22 8.51
N ALA A 521 12.88 -19.62 7.32
CA ALA A 521 11.88 -19.87 6.28
C ALA A 521 11.84 -21.36 5.90
N ALA A 522 12.99 -21.97 5.62
CA ALA A 522 13.09 -23.38 5.30
C ALA A 522 12.58 -24.28 6.43
N PHE A 523 12.94 -23.98 7.69
CA PHE A 523 12.43 -24.74 8.84
C PHE A 523 10.90 -24.67 8.94
N LEU A 524 10.32 -23.48 8.81
CA LEU A 524 8.88 -23.32 8.86
C LEU A 524 8.17 -23.98 7.68
N GLU A 525 8.75 -23.97 6.49
CA GLU A 525 8.20 -24.68 5.33
C GLU A 525 8.16 -26.19 5.54
N ASN A 526 9.22 -26.78 6.11
CA ASN A 526 9.33 -28.22 6.30
C ASN A 526 8.50 -28.75 7.47
N PHE A 527 8.42 -28.02 8.59
CA PHE A 527 7.75 -28.50 9.82
C PHE A 527 6.40 -27.85 10.07
N PHE A 528 6.15 -26.65 9.50
CA PHE A 528 4.95 -25.86 9.74
C PHE A 528 4.33 -25.36 8.43
N GLY A 529 4.53 -26.07 7.32
CA GLY A 529 4.24 -25.62 5.95
C GLY A 529 2.84 -25.02 5.78
N LYS A 530 1.81 -25.66 6.34
CA LYS A 530 0.42 -25.16 6.36
C LYS A 530 0.32 -23.72 6.88
N TYR A 531 1.02 -23.40 7.97
CA TYR A 531 0.93 -22.11 8.67
C TYR A 531 1.71 -20.99 7.98
N VAL A 532 2.59 -21.31 7.02
CA VAL A 532 3.34 -20.34 6.21
C VAL A 532 2.89 -20.30 4.74
N GLN A 533 1.78 -20.96 4.41
CA GLN A 533 1.14 -20.83 3.09
C GLN A 533 0.44 -19.48 2.96
N TYR A 534 0.50 -18.91 1.75
CA TYR A 534 -0.12 -17.63 1.41
C TYR A 534 -1.63 -17.67 1.60
N ASP A 535 -2.29 -18.66 1.01
CA ASP A 535 -3.76 -18.79 1.06
C ASP A 535 -4.27 -19.05 2.48
N TYR A 536 -3.53 -19.84 3.27
CA TYR A 536 -3.87 -20.08 4.68
C TYR A 536 -3.81 -18.79 5.49
N THR A 537 -2.74 -18.01 5.30
CA THR A 537 -2.58 -16.73 6.00
C THR A 537 -3.64 -15.72 5.57
N ALA A 538 -3.95 -15.65 4.28
CA ALA A 538 -5.02 -14.81 3.75
C ALA A 538 -6.38 -15.20 4.34
N LYS A 539 -6.68 -16.51 4.42
CA LYS A 539 -7.92 -17.04 5.03
C LYS A 539 -8.03 -16.69 6.52
N LEU A 540 -6.93 -16.73 7.28
CA LEU A 540 -6.95 -16.29 8.68
C LEU A 540 -7.29 -14.81 8.80
N GLU A 541 -6.75 -13.96 7.92
CA GLU A 541 -7.10 -12.55 7.93
C GLU A 541 -8.56 -12.32 7.49
N GLU A 542 -9.08 -13.08 6.52
CA GLU A 542 -10.51 -13.04 6.16
C GLU A 542 -11.43 -13.51 7.30
N ASN A 543 -11.01 -14.50 8.08
CA ASN A 543 -11.77 -14.93 9.26
C ASN A 543 -11.78 -13.83 10.33
N LEU A 544 -10.70 -13.09 10.52
CA LEU A 544 -10.70 -11.90 11.39
C LEU A 544 -11.63 -10.80 10.86
N ASP A 545 -11.71 -10.63 9.53
CA ASP A 545 -12.67 -9.72 8.90
C ASP A 545 -14.12 -10.19 9.12
N LYS A 546 -14.38 -11.50 9.14
CA LYS A 546 -15.71 -12.06 9.47
C LYS A 546 -16.04 -11.89 10.96
N VAL A 547 -15.06 -12.01 11.85
CA VAL A 547 -15.24 -11.75 13.29
C VAL A 547 -15.64 -10.29 13.49
N SER A 548 -14.92 -9.36 12.87
CA SER A 548 -15.27 -7.93 12.96
C SER A 548 -16.66 -7.68 12.41
N ALA A 549 -17.04 -8.29 11.28
CA ALA A 549 -18.39 -8.18 10.73
C ALA A 549 -19.50 -8.90 11.52
N GLY A 550 -19.20 -9.53 12.67
CA GLY A 550 -20.17 -10.31 13.46
C GLY A 550 -20.61 -11.63 12.82
N ASN A 551 -19.95 -12.05 11.73
CA ASN A 551 -20.30 -13.24 10.93
C ASN A 551 -19.56 -14.51 11.40
N LEU A 552 -18.64 -14.39 12.36
CA LEU A 552 -17.88 -15.52 12.91
C LEU A 552 -17.58 -15.27 14.40
N ASN A 553 -17.91 -16.22 15.26
CA ASN A 553 -17.56 -16.12 16.68
C ASN A 553 -16.03 -16.29 16.86
N TRP A 554 -15.41 -15.33 17.54
CA TRP A 554 -13.95 -15.30 17.68
C TRP A 554 -13.36 -16.45 18.51
N LYS A 555 -14.08 -16.94 19.53
CA LYS A 555 -13.64 -18.08 20.34
C LYS A 555 -13.70 -19.39 19.56
N THR A 556 -14.77 -19.59 18.77
CA THR A 556 -14.88 -20.74 17.86
C THR A 556 -13.73 -20.76 16.87
N PHE A 557 -13.48 -19.61 16.23
CA PHE A 557 -12.35 -19.42 15.32
C PHE A 557 -11.00 -19.76 15.99
N LEU A 558 -10.74 -19.24 17.19
CA LEU A 558 -9.51 -19.54 17.93
C LEU A 558 -9.41 -21.01 18.32
N LYS A 559 -10.52 -21.67 18.69
CA LYS A 559 -10.55 -23.10 19.06
C LYS A 559 -10.16 -23.97 17.88
N GLU A 560 -10.76 -23.74 16.72
CA GLU A 560 -10.43 -24.44 15.48
C GLU A 560 -8.94 -24.28 15.15
N PHE A 561 -8.46 -23.03 15.11
CA PHE A 561 -7.04 -22.76 14.85
C PHE A 561 -6.12 -23.44 15.85
N TRP A 562 -6.39 -23.26 17.16
CA TRP A 562 -5.49 -23.72 18.21
C TRP A 562 -5.39 -25.23 18.26
N SER A 563 -6.52 -25.94 18.10
CA SER A 563 -6.55 -27.40 18.11
C SER A 563 -5.63 -28.00 17.03
N GLU A 564 -5.63 -27.43 15.82
CA GLU A 564 -4.77 -27.90 14.74
C GLU A 564 -3.31 -27.49 14.97
N PHE A 565 -3.08 -26.25 15.41
CA PHE A 565 -1.75 -25.69 15.59
C PHE A 565 -0.97 -26.35 16.74
N SER A 566 -1.60 -26.59 17.88
CA SER A 566 -0.95 -27.25 19.02
C SER A 566 -0.53 -28.67 18.66
N SER A 567 -1.38 -29.42 17.94
CA SER A 567 -1.05 -30.77 17.48
C SER A 567 0.17 -30.78 16.56
N SER A 568 0.26 -29.85 15.58
CA SER A 568 1.44 -29.74 14.71
C SER A 568 2.73 -29.40 15.48
N VAL A 569 2.61 -28.58 16.53
CA VAL A 569 3.76 -28.25 17.38
C VAL A 569 4.24 -29.48 18.17
N ASP A 570 3.31 -30.26 18.72
CA ASP A 570 3.63 -31.45 19.52
C ASP A 570 4.31 -32.54 18.68
N GLU A 571 3.96 -32.69 17.40
CA GLU A 571 4.65 -33.59 16.46
C GLU A 571 6.10 -33.16 16.17
N THR A 572 6.41 -31.87 16.33
CA THR A 572 7.75 -31.31 16.09
C THR A 572 8.60 -31.24 17.38
N LYS A 573 7.99 -31.51 18.54
CA LYS A 573 8.69 -31.51 19.82
C LYS A 573 9.69 -32.65 19.89
#